data_AF-A0A1V6CI45-F1
#
_entry.id   AF-A0A1V6CI45-F1
#
_cell.length_a   1.000
_cell.length_b   1.000
_cell.length_c   1.000
_cell.angle_alpha   90.00
_cell.angle_beta   90.00
_cell.angle_gamma   90.00
#
_symmetry.space_group_name_H-M   'P 1'
#
loop_
_entity.id
_entity.type
_entity.pdbx_description
1 polymer ?
#
loop_
_entity_poly.entity_id
_entity_poly.type
_entity_poly.pdbx_seq_one_letter_code
_entity_poly.pdbx_strand_id
1 'polypeptide(L)'
;MAEWDTYINVNFKDMPEEIEQVTVIRDLTPGKYKYRSTYAKIIVSKDPEKYPEKVWVRLGRGQLIPTPCSMKILEFVNIIPKGL
;
A
#
# COMPACT_ATOMS: atom_id res chain seq x y z
N MET A 1 14.46 -5.23 2.85
CA MET A 1 12.99 -5.18 2.96
C MET A 1 12.56 -4.04 2.06
N ALA A 2 11.64 -4.28 1.12
CA ALA A 2 11.15 -3.17 0.30
C ALA A 2 10.16 -2.34 1.13
N GLU A 3 10.23 -1.02 0.92
CA GLU A 3 9.41 -0.05 1.63
C GLU A 3 8.44 0.55 0.63
N TRP A 4 7.17 0.60 1.01
CA TRP A 4 6.09 1.01 0.13
C TRP A 4 5.26 2.10 0.79
N ASP A 5 4.52 2.86 -0.01
CA ASP A 5 3.37 3.60 0.52
C ASP A 5 2.10 3.39 -0.29
N THR A 6 0.98 3.58 0.40
CA THR A 6 -0.36 3.50 -0.17
C THR A 6 -1.20 4.67 0.31
N TYR A 7 -2.30 4.91 -0.40
CA TYR A 7 -3.21 6.02 -0.15
C TYR A 7 -4.60 5.48 0.19
N ILE A 8 -5.16 5.96 1.30
CA ILE A 8 -6.53 5.64 1.71
C ILE A 8 -7.41 6.89 1.73
N ASN A 9 -8.66 6.73 1.29
CA ASN A 9 -9.66 7.81 1.30
C ASN A 9 -10.61 7.73 2.53
N VAL A 10 -10.32 6.81 3.46
CA VAL A 10 -11.05 6.60 4.72
C VAL A 10 -10.18 7.00 5.90
N ASN A 11 -10.74 7.03 7.11
CA ASN A 11 -9.91 7.19 8.31
C ASN A 11 -9.04 5.95 8.49
N PHE A 12 -7.83 6.14 9.02
CA PHE A 12 -6.90 5.04 9.30
C PHE A 12 -7.49 3.97 10.23
N LYS A 13 -8.35 4.37 11.18
CA LYS A 13 -9.02 3.42 12.09
C LYS A 13 -9.94 2.45 11.34
N ASP A 14 -10.59 2.94 10.29
CA ASP A 14 -11.55 2.21 9.46
C ASP A 14 -10.87 1.47 8.30
N MET A 15 -9.53 1.55 8.20
CA MET A 15 -8.78 0.82 7.19
C MET A 15 -8.98 -0.68 7.40
N PRO A 16 -9.43 -1.42 6.37
CA PRO A 16 -9.58 -2.86 6.46
C PRO A 16 -8.22 -3.53 6.69
N GLU A 17 -8.19 -4.48 7.60
CA GLU A 17 -7.02 -5.29 7.94
C GLU A 17 -7.32 -6.75 7.63
N GLU A 18 -6.30 -7.52 7.26
CA GLU A 18 -6.43 -8.97 7.03
C GLU A 18 -7.40 -9.38 5.91
N ILE A 19 -7.73 -8.44 5.02
CA ILE A 19 -8.60 -8.67 3.87
C ILE A 19 -7.80 -8.46 2.59
N GLU A 20 -8.04 -9.33 1.60
CA GLU A 20 -7.47 -9.15 0.26
C GLU A 20 -8.12 -7.95 -0.43
N GLN A 21 -7.29 -7.00 -0.88
CA GLN A 21 -7.76 -5.83 -1.59
C GLN A 21 -6.80 -5.46 -2.72
N VAL A 22 -7.36 -4.94 -3.82
CA VAL A 22 -6.57 -4.34 -4.89
C VAL A 22 -6.42 -2.85 -4.59
N THR A 23 -5.19 -2.40 -4.44
CA THR A 23 -4.89 -0.98 -4.23
C THR A 23 -3.66 -0.55 -5.01
N VAL A 24 -3.43 0.76 -5.05
CA VAL A 24 -2.18 1.34 -5.55
C VAL A 24 -1.15 1.27 -4.43
N ILE A 25 -0.02 0.67 -4.72
CA ILE A 25 1.19 0.75 -3.91
C ILE A 25 2.26 1.49 -4.70
N ARG A 26 3.10 2.23 -3.99
CA ARG A 26 4.18 2.99 -4.60
C ARG A 26 5.50 2.65 -3.90
N ASP A 27 6.49 2.31 -4.71
CA ASP A 27 7.80 1.88 -4.24
C ASP A 27 8.57 3.06 -3.63
N LEU A 28 9.08 2.92 -2.42
CA LEU A 28 9.93 3.90 -1.75
C LEU A 28 11.40 3.48 -1.70
N THR A 29 11.72 2.28 -2.18
CA THR A 29 13.08 1.76 -2.25
C THR A 29 13.94 2.70 -3.10
N PRO A 30 15.10 3.16 -2.59
CA PRO A 30 16.02 3.99 -3.37
C PRO A 30 16.42 3.31 -4.68
N GLY A 31 16.26 4.01 -5.80
CA GLY A 31 16.61 3.50 -7.12
C GLY A 31 15.74 4.08 -8.23
N LYS A 32 15.85 3.48 -9.42
CA LYS A 32 15.15 3.91 -10.64
C LYS A 32 13.63 3.90 -10.51
N TYR A 33 13.08 3.02 -9.68
CA TYR A 33 11.63 2.84 -9.52
C TYR A 33 11.06 3.51 -8.28
N LYS A 34 11.86 4.28 -7.54
CA LYS A 34 11.35 5.07 -6.43
C LYS A 34 10.22 5.98 -6.92
N TYR A 35 9.12 5.98 -6.18
CA TYR A 35 7.86 6.65 -6.48
C TYR A 35 7.07 6.10 -7.67
N ARG A 36 7.42 4.93 -8.20
CA ARG A 36 6.60 4.24 -9.20
C ARG A 36 5.36 3.64 -8.53
N SER A 37 4.19 4.10 -8.97
CA SER A 37 2.91 3.52 -8.58
C SER A 37 2.59 2.29 -9.44
N THR A 38 2.06 1.25 -8.80
CA THR A 38 1.51 0.07 -9.45
C THR A 38 0.26 -0.40 -8.71
N TYR A 39 -0.65 -1.06 -9.42
CA TYR A 39 -1.73 -1.78 -8.77
C TYR A 39 -1.23 -3.15 -8.32
N ALA A 40 -1.63 -3.54 -7.11
CA ALA A 40 -1.33 -4.84 -6.55
C ALA A 40 -2.50 -5.33 -5.71
N LYS A 41 -2.71 -6.64 -5.72
CA LYS A 41 -3.55 -7.30 -4.72
C LYS A 41 -2.70 -7.54 -3.48
N ILE A 42 -3.12 -7.00 -2.36
CA ILE A 42 -2.37 -7.04 -1.10
C ILE A 42 -3.27 -7.42 0.08
N ILE A 43 -2.64 -7.83 1.17
CA ILE A 43 -3.23 -7.90 2.51
C ILE A 43 -2.43 -6.94 3.40
N VAL A 44 -3.11 -6.10 4.18
CA VAL A 44 -2.47 -5.12 5.09
C VAL A 44 -2.79 -5.47 6.53
N SER A 45 -1.83 -5.24 7.43
CA SER A 45 -2.00 -5.30 8.88
C SER A 45 -1.47 -4.03 9.53
N LYS A 46 -2.17 -3.48 10.53
CA LYS A 46 -1.64 -2.37 11.34
C LYS A 46 -0.49 -2.81 12.25
N ASP A 47 -0.31 -4.12 12.45
CA ASP A 47 0.89 -4.67 13.08
C ASP A 47 2.08 -4.58 12.10
N PRO A 48 3.13 -3.78 12.38
CA PRO A 48 4.27 -3.61 11.50
C PRO A 48 5.18 -4.85 11.38
N GLU A 49 5.03 -5.87 12.24
CA GLU A 49 5.90 -7.05 12.26
C GLU A 49 5.25 -8.29 11.63
N LYS A 50 3.95 -8.23 11.35
CA LYS A 50 3.18 -9.40 10.88
C LYS A 50 3.56 -9.88 9.49
N TYR A 51 3.92 -8.97 8.59
CA TYR A 51 4.26 -9.26 7.20
C TYR A 51 5.63 -8.68 6.79
N PRO A 52 6.30 -9.26 5.78
CA PRO A 52 7.67 -8.88 5.45
C PRO A 52 7.82 -7.50 4.82
N GLU A 53 6.79 -6.98 4.15
CA GLU A 53 6.85 -5.68 3.49
C GLU A 53 6.36 -4.58 4.43
N LYS A 54 7.11 -3.48 4.51
CA LYS A 54 6.71 -2.31 5.28
C LYS A 54 5.90 -1.38 4.38
N VAL A 55 4.72 -0.97 4.85
CA VAL A 55 3.87 -0.03 4.12
C VAL A 55 3.53 1.19 4.96
N TRP A 56 3.75 2.36 4.39
CA TRP A 56 3.31 3.63 4.95
C TRP A 56 1.93 3.98 4.41
N VAL A 57 1.05 4.42 5.29
CA VAL A 57 -0.30 4.81 4.91
C VAL A 57 -0.39 6.33 4.85
N ARG A 58 -0.85 6.85 3.72
CA ARG A 58 -1.18 8.27 3.54
C ARG A 58 -2.69 8.42 3.40
N LEU A 59 -3.25 9.43 4.03
CA LEU A 59 -4.65 9.81 3.80
C LEU A 59 -4.80 10.50 2.45
N GLY A 60 -6.01 10.56 1.89
CA GLY A 60 -6.29 11.23 0.61
C GLY A 60 -5.87 12.72 0.57
N ARG A 61 -5.70 13.35 1.74
CA ARG A 61 -5.16 14.72 1.89
C ARG A 61 -3.62 14.78 1.91
N GLY A 62 -2.94 13.65 1.70
CA GLY A 62 -1.47 13.52 1.72
C GLY A 62 -0.83 13.34 3.10
N GLN A 63 -1.61 13.43 4.18
CA GLN A 63 -1.12 13.26 5.55
C GLN A 63 -0.60 11.84 5.78
N LEU A 64 0.65 11.72 6.22
CA LEU A 64 1.28 10.45 6.57
C LEU A 64 0.82 10.00 7.96
N ILE A 65 0.43 8.73 8.09
CA ILE A 65 0.19 8.10 9.37
C ILE A 65 1.55 7.85 10.05
N PRO A 66 1.74 8.28 11.31
CA PRO A 66 3.06 8.23 11.97
C PRO A 66 3.53 6.80 12.25
N THR A 67 2.61 5.84 12.33
CA THR A 67 2.91 4.43 12.55
C THR A 67 2.93 3.67 11.23
N PRO A 68 4.03 2.99 10.87
CA PRO A 68 4.05 2.12 9.71
C PRO A 68 3.15 0.90 9.93
N CYS A 69 2.65 0.34 8.84
CA CYS A 69 1.94 -0.94 8.80
C CYS A 69 2.82 -1.98 8.12
N SER A 70 2.40 -3.24 8.16
CA SER A 70 2.97 -4.29 7.33
C SER A 70 1.99 -4.73 6.25
N MET A 71 2.50 -5.28 5.16
CA MET A 71 1.67 -5.87 4.13
C MET A 71 2.30 -7.10 3.49
N LYS A 72 1.44 -7.90 2.85
CA LYS A 72 1.83 -8.99 1.97
C LYS A 72 1.31 -8.68 0.57
N ILE A 73 2.21 -8.65 -0.41
CA ILE A 73 1.84 -8.56 -1.82
C ILE A 73 1.48 -9.97 -2.30
N LEU A 74 0.26 -10.15 -2.83
CA LEU A 74 -0.19 -11.41 -3.40
C LEU A 74 0.11 -11.47 -4.91
N GLU A 75 -0.19 -10.40 -5.63
CA GLU A 75 0.06 -10.28 -7.06
C GLU A 75 0.12 -8.81 -7.50
N PHE A 76 0.92 -8.51 -8.53
CA PHE A 76 0.86 -7.23 -9.24
C PHE A 76 -0.17 -7.34 -10.35
N VAL A 77 -1.10 -6.39 -10.41
CA VAL A 77 -2.19 -6.41 -11.38
C VAL A 77 -2.06 -5.24 -12.34
N ASN A 78 -2.29 -5.50 -13.63
CA ASN A 78 -2.34 -4.45 -14.64
C ASN A 78 -3.80 -4.06 -14.89
N ILE A 79 -4.24 -3.00 -14.22
CA ILE A 79 -5.61 -2.50 -14.40
C ILE A 79 -5.62 -1.60 -15.64
N ILE A 80 -6.18 -2.12 -16.73
CA ILE A 80 -6.58 -1.29 -17.87
C ILE A 80 -7.94 -0.66 -17.50
N PRO A 81 -8.07 0.67 -17.46
CA PRO A 81 -9.35 1.32 -17.25
C PRO A 81 -10.38 0.80 -18.25
N LYS A 82 -11.54 0.33 -17.78
CA LYS A 82 -12.65 0.00 -18.68
C LYS A 82 -13.13 1.30 -19.33
N GLY A 83 -12.96 1.43 -20.65
CA GLY A 83 -13.43 2.59 -21.44
C GLY A 83 -12.35 3.46 -22.07
N LEU A 84 -11.10 2.98 -22.18
CA LEU A 84 -10.13 3.49 -23.16
C LEU A 84 -10.33 2.82 -24.52
#